data_AF-A0A7S2SK68-F1
#
_entry.id   AF-A0A7S2SK68-F1
#
_cell.length_a   1.000
_cell.length_b   1.000
_cell.length_c   1.000
_cell.angle_alpha   90.00
_cell.angle_beta   90.00
_cell.angle_gamma   90.00
#
_symmetry.space_group_name_H-M   'P 1'
#
loop_
_entity.id
_entity.type
_entity.pdbx_description
1 polymer ?
#
loop_
_entity_poly.entity_id
_entity_poly.type
_entity_poly.pdbx_seq_one_letter_code
_entity_poly.pdbx_strand_id
1 'polypeptide(L)'
;MDDQTTSLSPDQIEFTNAFNGRRNTLTAFASCFTEHQLHIVRDGFYLELAHDICPKEYGVVRIGIVTDEKVAQAAGKGISDMFRTTVESARRSEGWDVMVKALLAKSASVGSDLEAIWMKLERGRMEWLAAIAAAQPIKTTLQTALEKDDDKTEGDVNDSKMIWIYSLALSIPSLATVVKDWQTV
;
A
#
# COMPACT_ATOMS: atom_id res chain seq x y z
N MET A 1 31.60 6.44 -26.92
CA MET A 1 30.44 6.51 -26.03
C MET A 1 30.21 5.08 -25.61
N ASP A 2 30.84 4.68 -24.52
CA ASP A 2 30.76 3.31 -24.02
C ASP A 2 29.37 3.12 -23.44
N ASP A 3 28.57 2.33 -24.15
CA ASP A 3 27.29 1.81 -23.70
C ASP A 3 27.58 0.74 -22.63
N GLN A 4 27.91 1.20 -21.41
CA GLN A 4 27.95 0.34 -20.24
C GLN A 4 26.51 -0.03 -19.90
N THR A 5 26.01 -1.07 -20.57
CA THR A 5 24.94 -1.90 -20.03
C THR A 5 25.44 -2.44 -18.70
N THR A 6 25.14 -1.74 -17.60
CA THR A 6 25.39 -2.20 -16.23
C THR A 6 24.63 -3.50 -16.04
N SER A 7 25.34 -4.61 -16.21
CA SER A 7 24.84 -5.95 -15.90
C SER A 7 24.53 -5.99 -14.41
N LEU A 8 23.27 -6.31 -14.07
CA LEU A 8 22.86 -6.49 -12.68
C LEU A 8 23.64 -7.65 -12.06
N SER A 9 24.07 -7.47 -10.81
CA SER A 9 24.67 -8.55 -10.03
C SER A 9 23.65 -9.68 -9.79
N PRO A 10 24.11 -10.92 -9.55
CA PRO A 10 23.23 -12.04 -9.20
C PRO A 10 22.29 -11.73 -8.03
N ASP A 11 22.79 -11.08 -6.98
CA ASP A 11 22.00 -10.66 -5.81
C ASP A 11 20.91 -9.63 -6.18
N GLN A 12 21.21 -8.69 -7.09
CA GLN A 12 20.22 -7.74 -7.59
C GLN A 12 19.13 -8.44 -8.40
N ILE A 13 19.50 -9.43 -9.22
CA ILE A 13 18.56 -10.22 -10.02
C ILE A 13 17.66 -11.04 -9.09
N GLU A 14 18.25 -11.73 -8.11
CA GLU A 14 17.51 -12.53 -7.11
C GLU A 14 16.51 -11.66 -6.34
N PHE A 15 16.97 -10.54 -5.78
CA PHE A 15 16.10 -9.63 -5.04
C PHE A 15 14.98 -9.07 -5.91
N THR A 16 15.31 -8.64 -7.14
CA THR A 16 14.32 -8.07 -8.07
C THR A 16 13.27 -9.11 -8.46
N ASN A 17 13.67 -10.35 -8.71
CA ASN A 17 12.76 -11.44 -9.03
C ASN A 17 11.84 -11.77 -7.85
N ALA A 18 12.40 -11.87 -6.64
CA ALA A 18 11.61 -12.10 -5.43
C ALA A 18 10.61 -10.96 -5.19
N PHE A 19 11.07 -9.71 -5.25
CA PHE A 19 10.21 -8.52 -5.13
C PHE A 19 9.07 -8.54 -6.17
N ASN A 20 9.40 -8.78 -7.44
CA ASN A 20 8.42 -8.82 -8.52
C ASN A 20 7.40 -9.96 -8.34
N GLY A 21 7.85 -11.11 -7.83
CA GLY A 21 6.99 -12.25 -7.50
C GLY A 21 5.94 -11.93 -6.44
N ARG A 22 6.18 -10.93 -5.58
CA ARG A 22 5.27 -10.53 -4.48
C ARG A 22 4.44 -9.28 -4.80
N ARG A 23 4.46 -8.77 -6.03
CA ARG A 23 3.69 -7.58 -6.42
C ARG A 23 2.18 -7.74 -6.25
N ASN A 24 1.66 -8.95 -6.30
CA ASN A 24 0.23 -9.18 -6.08
C ASN A 24 -0.21 -8.77 -4.67
N THR A 25 0.66 -8.90 -3.66
CA THR A 25 0.39 -8.45 -2.30
C THR A 25 0.24 -6.93 -2.22
N LEU A 26 0.89 -6.18 -3.13
CA LEU A 26 0.71 -4.73 -3.28
C LEU A 26 -0.69 -4.34 -3.81
N THR A 27 -1.41 -5.23 -4.50
CA THR A 27 -2.75 -4.91 -5.01
C THR A 27 -3.75 -4.65 -3.87
N ALA A 28 -3.57 -5.31 -2.74
CA ALA A 28 -4.38 -5.12 -1.53
C ALA A 28 -4.18 -3.74 -0.89
N PHE A 29 -3.09 -3.04 -1.24
CA PHE A 29 -2.81 -1.70 -0.74
C PHE A 29 -3.91 -0.70 -1.13
N ALA A 30 -4.42 -0.79 -2.36
CA ALA A 30 -5.43 0.13 -2.88
C ALA A 30 -6.81 -0.02 -2.21
N SER A 31 -7.08 -1.16 -1.58
CA SER A 31 -8.33 -1.42 -0.86
C SER A 31 -8.25 -1.15 0.64
N CYS A 32 -7.09 -0.71 1.16
CA CYS A 32 -6.93 -0.39 2.58
C CYS A 32 -7.59 0.96 2.92
N PHE A 33 -8.32 1.01 4.02
CA PHE A 33 -9.02 2.19 4.55
C PHE A 33 -8.46 2.68 5.88
N THR A 34 -7.55 1.93 6.49
CA THR A 34 -6.91 2.29 7.76
C THR A 34 -5.42 2.01 7.73
N GLU A 35 -4.67 2.73 8.56
CA GLU A 35 -3.23 2.51 8.77
C GLU A 35 -2.95 1.06 9.22
N HIS A 36 -3.81 0.50 10.07
CA HIS A 36 -3.68 -0.88 10.50
C HIS A 36 -3.76 -1.88 9.33
N GLN A 37 -4.69 -1.68 8.39
CA GLN A 37 -4.80 -2.53 7.19
C GLN A 37 -3.55 -2.39 6.30
N LEU A 38 -3.01 -1.17 6.16
CA LEU A 38 -1.77 -0.92 5.43
C LEU A 38 -0.59 -1.67 6.05
N HIS A 39 -0.47 -1.65 7.37
CA HIS A 39 0.55 -2.40 8.09
C HIS A 39 0.41 -3.91 7.87
N ILE A 40 -0.80 -4.47 7.88
CA ILE A 40 -1.00 -5.89 7.58
C ILE A 40 -0.53 -6.25 6.16
N VAL A 41 -0.84 -5.42 5.16
CA VAL A 41 -0.39 -5.66 3.78
C VAL A 41 1.14 -5.54 3.66
N ARG A 42 1.74 -4.51 4.25
CA ARG A 42 3.20 -4.31 4.27
C ARG A 42 3.90 -5.49 4.95
N ASP A 43 3.45 -5.86 6.13
CA ASP A 43 4.06 -6.91 6.94
C ASP A 43 3.88 -8.28 6.28
N GLY A 44 2.74 -8.53 5.62
CA GLY A 44 2.56 -9.72 4.79
C GLY A 44 3.49 -9.75 3.58
N PHE A 45 3.72 -8.61 2.92
CA PHE A 45 4.72 -8.52 1.85
C PHE A 45 6.13 -8.81 2.38
N TYR A 46 6.51 -8.25 3.54
CA TYR A 46 7.81 -8.55 4.15
C TYR A 46 7.96 -10.02 4.50
N LEU A 47 6.91 -10.65 5.02
CA LEU A 47 6.91 -12.07 5.34
C LEU A 47 7.13 -12.94 4.10
N GLU A 48 6.40 -12.65 3.01
CA GLU A 48 6.55 -13.39 1.74
C GLU A 48 7.89 -13.13 1.05
N LEU A 49 8.40 -11.89 1.11
CA LEU A 49 9.69 -11.57 0.54
C LEU A 49 10.82 -12.24 1.33
N ALA A 50 10.77 -12.18 2.67
CA ALA A 50 11.75 -12.82 3.55
C ALA A 50 11.78 -14.35 3.40
N HIS A 51 10.65 -14.99 3.06
CA HIS A 51 10.64 -16.42 2.70
C HIS A 51 11.62 -16.72 1.55
N ASP A 52 11.71 -15.84 0.56
CA ASP A 52 12.55 -16.07 -0.62
C ASP A 52 14.01 -15.68 -0.39
N ILE A 53 14.27 -14.54 0.28
CA ILE A 53 15.63 -13.96 0.36
C ILE A 53 16.26 -13.98 1.76
N CYS A 54 15.51 -14.34 2.79
CA CYS A 54 15.98 -14.50 4.18
C CYS A 54 15.41 -15.78 4.82
N PRO A 55 15.57 -16.97 4.20
CA PRO A 55 14.87 -18.18 4.61
C PRO A 55 15.23 -18.66 6.02
N LYS A 56 16.43 -18.32 6.53
CA LYS A 56 16.87 -18.68 7.88
C LYS A 56 16.06 -17.94 8.93
N GLU A 57 15.96 -16.62 8.80
CA GLU A 57 15.23 -15.74 9.71
C GLU A 57 13.72 -15.97 9.58
N TYR A 58 13.23 -16.13 8.34
CA TYR A 58 11.85 -16.51 8.08
C TYR A 58 11.49 -17.84 8.76
N GLY A 59 12.40 -18.83 8.77
CA GLY A 59 12.18 -20.12 9.41
C GLY A 59 11.82 -20.01 10.90
N VAL A 60 12.44 -19.07 11.63
CA VAL A 60 12.13 -18.80 13.03
C VAL A 60 10.71 -18.24 13.20
N VAL A 61 10.33 -17.29 12.35
CA VAL A 61 8.98 -16.70 12.35
C VAL A 61 7.92 -17.73 11.96
N ARG A 62 8.22 -18.58 10.97
CA ARG A 62 7.34 -19.64 10.48
C ARG A 62 6.97 -20.63 11.58
N ILE A 63 7.92 -20.99 12.46
CA ILE A 63 7.62 -21.87 13.59
C ILE A 63 6.49 -21.26 14.43
N GLY A 64 6.60 -19.98 14.79
CA GLY A 64 5.57 -19.28 15.55
C GLY A 64 4.21 -19.27 14.86
N ILE A 65 4.18 -19.01 13.54
CA ILE A 65 2.94 -19.04 12.74
C ILE A 65 2.28 -20.42 12.77
N VAL A 66 3.06 -21.48 12.51
CA VAL A 66 2.55 -22.85 12.41
C VAL A 66 2.05 -23.37 13.77
N THR A 67 2.63 -22.90 14.87
CA THR A 67 2.22 -23.26 16.22
C THR A 67 1.07 -22.41 16.77
N ASP A 68 0.66 -21.33 16.09
CA ASP A 68 -0.43 -20.46 16.54
C ASP A 68 -1.80 -21.08 16.19
N GLU A 69 -2.50 -21.54 17.22
CA GLU A 69 -3.85 -22.13 17.08
C GLU A 69 -4.85 -21.19 16.40
N LYS A 70 -4.66 -19.85 16.51
CA LYS A 70 -5.54 -18.89 15.84
C LYS A 70 -5.39 -18.95 14.32
N VAL A 71 -4.18 -19.21 13.82
CA VAL A 71 -3.93 -19.39 12.38
C VAL A 71 -4.64 -20.64 11.90
N ALA A 72 -4.56 -21.75 12.65
CA ALA A 72 -5.28 -22.98 12.34
C ALA A 72 -6.80 -22.78 12.32
N GLN A 73 -7.34 -22.03 13.29
CA GLN A 73 -8.78 -21.70 13.35
C GLN A 73 -9.24 -20.75 12.23
N ALA A 74 -8.34 -19.95 11.65
CA ALA A 74 -8.66 -19.01 10.58
C ALA A 74 -8.74 -19.68 9.20
N ALA A 75 -8.16 -20.89 9.03
CA ALA A 75 -8.14 -21.61 7.75
C ALA A 75 -9.55 -21.89 7.18
N GLY A 76 -10.59 -21.90 8.02
CA GLY A 76 -11.99 -22.09 7.59
C GLY A 76 -12.80 -20.80 7.41
N LYS A 77 -12.25 -19.62 7.69
CA LYS A 77 -13.00 -18.33 7.75
C LYS A 77 -12.89 -17.47 6.49
N GLY A 78 -12.06 -17.90 5.53
CA GLY A 78 -11.82 -17.20 4.26
C GLY A 78 -10.39 -16.67 4.13
N ILE A 79 -9.97 -16.43 2.88
CA ILE A 79 -8.57 -16.12 2.52
C ILE A 79 -8.08 -14.83 3.20
N SER A 80 -8.93 -13.80 3.27
CA SER A 80 -8.56 -12.51 3.89
C SER A 80 -8.33 -12.61 5.40
N ASP A 81 -9.21 -13.33 6.10
CA ASP A 81 -9.08 -13.54 7.55
C ASP A 81 -7.88 -14.43 7.88
N MET A 82 -7.64 -15.46 7.06
CA MET A 82 -6.45 -16.30 7.17
C MET A 82 -5.17 -15.49 6.97
N PHE A 83 -5.12 -14.63 5.95
CA PHE A 83 -3.97 -13.76 5.69
C PHE A 83 -3.70 -12.81 6.87
N ARG A 84 -4.71 -12.05 7.32
CA ARG A 84 -4.56 -11.12 8.46
C ARG A 84 -4.07 -11.86 9.70
N THR A 85 -4.70 -12.98 10.05
CA THR A 85 -4.33 -13.76 11.24
C THR A 85 -2.91 -14.30 11.15
N THR A 86 -2.48 -14.72 9.95
CA THR A 86 -1.12 -15.20 9.69
C THR A 86 -0.10 -14.09 9.91
N VAL A 87 -0.33 -12.88 9.37
CA VAL A 87 0.56 -11.74 9.53
C VAL A 87 0.62 -11.29 10.99
N GLU A 88 -0.52 -11.21 11.67
CA GLU A 88 -0.56 -10.86 13.09
C GLU A 88 0.14 -11.90 13.97
N SER A 89 0.04 -13.18 13.62
CA SER A 89 0.79 -14.25 14.28
C SER A 89 2.29 -14.08 14.05
N ALA A 90 2.70 -13.86 12.80
CA ALA A 90 4.09 -13.62 12.42
C ALA A 90 4.71 -12.46 13.22
N ARG A 91 3.99 -11.34 13.37
CA ARG A 91 4.42 -10.17 14.15
C ARG A 91 4.62 -10.44 15.64
N ARG A 92 3.94 -11.44 16.18
CA ARG A 92 4.09 -11.85 17.59
C ARG A 92 5.19 -12.89 17.79
N SER A 93 5.71 -13.48 16.71
CA SER A 93 6.79 -14.46 16.78
C SER A 93 8.10 -13.81 17.19
N GLU A 94 8.89 -14.51 18.01
CA GLU A 94 10.18 -14.05 18.55
C GLU A 94 11.19 -13.62 17.46
N GLY A 95 11.11 -14.22 16.27
CA GLY A 95 12.01 -13.91 15.14
C GLY A 95 11.61 -12.70 14.29
N TRP A 96 10.48 -12.04 14.55
CA TRP A 96 9.91 -11.03 13.64
C TRP A 96 10.88 -9.87 13.37
N ASP A 97 11.36 -9.21 14.42
CA ASP A 97 12.22 -8.03 14.30
C ASP A 97 13.57 -8.39 13.65
N VAL A 98 14.09 -9.58 13.94
CA VAL A 98 15.34 -10.09 13.34
C VAL A 98 15.16 -10.32 11.85
N MET A 99 14.04 -10.93 11.45
CA MET A 99 13.70 -11.17 10.05
C MET A 99 13.54 -9.85 9.27
N VAL A 100 12.80 -8.89 9.82
CA VAL A 100 12.62 -7.58 9.16
C VAL A 100 13.95 -6.85 9.01
N LYS A 101 14.81 -6.86 10.03
CA LYS A 101 16.15 -6.26 9.95
C LYS A 101 17.02 -6.93 8.89
N ALA A 102 17.01 -8.26 8.80
CA ALA A 102 17.76 -9.00 7.78
C ALA A 102 17.26 -8.66 6.37
N LEU A 103 15.94 -8.60 6.19
CA LEU A 103 15.31 -8.22 4.93
C LEU A 103 15.73 -6.81 4.48
N LEU A 104 15.63 -5.82 5.37
CA LEU A 104 16.01 -4.44 5.07
C LEU A 104 17.52 -4.31 4.80
N ALA A 105 18.36 -5.06 5.51
CA ALA A 105 19.79 -5.10 5.24
C ALA A 105 20.10 -5.69 3.84
N LYS A 106 19.43 -6.77 3.44
CA LYS A 106 19.58 -7.36 2.11
C LYS A 106 19.08 -6.40 1.02
N SER A 107 17.94 -5.73 1.24
CA SER A 107 17.44 -4.67 0.34
C SER A 107 18.46 -3.54 0.18
N ALA A 108 19.02 -3.02 1.28
CA ALA A 108 20.03 -1.98 1.24
C ALA A 108 21.31 -2.44 0.50
N SER A 109 21.74 -3.69 0.68
CA SER A 109 22.95 -4.22 0.03
C SER A 109 22.85 -4.28 -1.50
N VAL A 110 21.63 -4.41 -2.05
CA VAL A 110 21.41 -4.40 -3.50
C VAL A 110 21.04 -3.01 -4.04
N GLY A 111 21.06 -1.99 -3.18
CA GLY A 111 20.70 -0.61 -3.51
C GLY A 111 19.20 -0.35 -3.62
N SER A 112 18.35 -1.22 -3.05
CA SER A 112 16.90 -1.03 -3.01
C SER A 112 16.50 -0.12 -1.85
N ASP A 113 15.55 0.78 -2.10
CA ASP A 113 14.96 1.71 -1.13
C ASP A 113 13.62 1.20 -0.58
N LEU A 114 13.51 -0.13 -0.35
CA LEU A 114 12.27 -0.82 0.01
C LEU A 114 11.49 -0.10 1.13
N GLU A 115 12.18 0.29 2.20
CA GLU A 115 11.57 1.02 3.32
C GLU A 115 10.97 2.37 2.90
N ALA A 116 11.72 3.14 2.11
CA ALA A 116 11.25 4.45 1.65
C ALA A 116 10.05 4.34 0.69
N ILE A 117 10.02 3.30 -0.16
CA ILE A 117 8.86 3.00 -1.01
C ILE A 117 7.62 2.79 -0.15
N TRP A 118 7.71 1.97 0.89
CA TRP A 118 6.58 1.69 1.77
C TRP A 118 6.09 2.94 2.51
N MET A 119 7.00 3.73 3.06
CA MET A 119 6.65 4.98 3.75
C MET A 119 5.95 5.98 2.82
N LYS A 120 6.38 6.07 1.55
CA LYS A 120 5.75 6.94 0.55
C LYS A 120 4.35 6.44 0.17
N LEU A 121 4.20 5.13 -0.05
CA LEU A 121 2.91 4.53 -0.36
C LEU A 121 1.93 4.77 0.79
N GLU A 122 2.31 4.43 2.02
CA GLU A 122 1.49 4.56 3.23
C GLU A 122 1.02 6.01 3.42
N ARG A 123 1.95 6.96 3.37
CA ARG A 123 1.64 8.39 3.46
C ARG A 123 0.66 8.81 2.36
N GLY A 124 0.97 8.49 1.10
CA GLY A 124 0.12 8.86 -0.03
C GLY A 124 -1.30 8.30 0.10
N ARG A 125 -1.45 7.07 0.61
CA ARG A 125 -2.78 6.49 0.86
C ARG A 125 -3.53 7.21 1.98
N MET A 126 -2.86 7.52 3.07
CA MET A 126 -3.49 8.22 4.19
C MET A 126 -3.89 9.65 3.79
N GLU A 127 -3.05 10.35 3.04
CA GLU A 127 -3.39 11.65 2.44
C GLU A 127 -4.60 11.56 1.51
N TRP A 128 -4.64 10.54 0.65
CA TRP A 128 -5.77 10.30 -0.25
C TRP A 128 -7.08 10.02 0.49
N LEU A 129 -7.05 9.17 1.53
CA LEU A 129 -8.23 8.87 2.35
C LEU A 129 -8.73 10.11 3.10
N ALA A 130 -7.82 10.91 3.65
CA ALA A 130 -8.15 12.18 4.29
C ALA A 130 -8.80 13.16 3.29
N ALA A 131 -8.26 13.26 2.07
CA ALA A 131 -8.82 14.11 1.02
C ALA A 131 -10.22 13.64 0.58
N ILE A 132 -10.45 12.33 0.42
CA ILE A 132 -11.79 11.80 0.15
C ILE A 132 -12.76 12.19 1.25
N ALA A 133 -12.37 11.99 2.52
CA ALA A 133 -13.22 12.31 3.66
C ALA A 133 -13.57 13.82 3.71
N ALA A 134 -12.58 14.69 3.44
CA ALA A 134 -12.77 16.13 3.39
C ALA A 134 -13.68 16.58 2.23
N ALA A 135 -13.57 15.94 1.06
CA ALA A 135 -14.38 16.26 -0.12
C ALA A 135 -15.73 15.52 -0.17
N GLN A 136 -16.01 14.62 0.76
CA GLN A 136 -17.26 13.85 0.77
C GLN A 136 -18.52 14.73 0.94
N PRO A 137 -18.55 15.76 1.81
CA PRO A 137 -19.73 16.62 1.94
C PRO A 137 -20.11 17.35 0.64
N ILE A 138 -19.13 17.88 -0.09
CA ILE A 138 -19.39 18.56 -1.36
C ILE A 138 -19.84 17.56 -2.44
N LYS A 139 -19.24 16.36 -2.49
CA LYS A 139 -19.68 15.29 -3.38
C LYS A 139 -21.15 14.96 -3.16
N THR A 140 -21.55 14.73 -1.90
CA THR A 140 -22.94 14.42 -1.56
C THR A 140 -23.88 15.57 -1.93
N THR A 141 -23.47 16.82 -1.67
CA THR A 141 -24.27 18.01 -2.04
C THR A 141 -24.51 18.08 -3.55
N LEU A 142 -23.46 17.91 -4.35
CA LEU A 142 -23.54 17.93 -5.82
C LEU A 142 -24.38 16.77 -6.36
N GLN A 143 -24.20 15.56 -5.81
CA GLN A 143 -25.02 14.40 -6.19
C GLN A 143 -26.50 14.63 -5.90
N THR A 144 -26.84 15.10 -4.70
CA THR A 144 -28.24 15.40 -4.34
C THR A 144 -28.83 16.53 -5.18
N ALA A 145 -28.05 17.53 -5.56
CA ALA A 145 -28.50 18.60 -6.45
C ALA A 145 -28.83 18.04 -7.85
N LEU A 146 -27.93 17.25 -8.43
CA LEU A 146 -28.14 16.59 -9.73
C LEU A 146 -29.31 15.61 -9.71
N GLU A 147 -29.52 14.87 -8.62
CA GLU A 147 -30.64 13.93 -8.51
C GLU A 147 -32.00 14.62 -8.47
N LYS A 148 -32.07 15.85 -7.92
CA LYS A 148 -33.30 16.66 -7.85
C LYS A 148 -33.56 17.47 -9.11
N ASP A 149 -32.59 17.57 -10.00
CA ASP A 149 -32.71 18.28 -11.26
C ASP A 149 -33.14 17.32 -12.37
N ASP A 150 -34.42 17.44 -12.76
CA ASP A 150 -35.02 16.66 -13.84
C ASP A 150 -34.53 17.09 -15.23
N ASP A 151 -34.02 18.32 -15.36
CA ASP A 151 -33.54 18.92 -16.61
C ASP A 151 -32.01 18.92 -16.75
N LYS A 152 -31.29 18.24 -15.83
CA LYS A 152 -29.83 18.20 -15.83
C LYS A 152 -29.25 17.78 -17.19
N THR A 153 -28.20 18.47 -17.58
CA THR A 153 -27.46 18.19 -18.81
C THR A 153 -26.19 17.38 -18.51
N GLU A 154 -25.55 16.86 -19.57
CA GLU A 154 -24.21 16.27 -19.44
C GLU A 154 -23.17 17.31 -18.97
N GLY A 155 -23.39 18.60 -19.30
CA GLY A 155 -22.58 19.71 -18.81
C GLY A 155 -22.59 19.81 -17.29
N ASP A 156 -23.78 19.79 -16.68
CA ASP A 156 -23.95 19.89 -15.22
C ASP A 156 -23.28 18.72 -14.47
N VAL A 157 -23.34 17.52 -15.06
CA VAL A 157 -22.65 16.34 -14.55
C VAL A 157 -21.13 16.51 -14.61
N ASN A 158 -20.61 17.06 -15.70
CA ASN A 158 -19.18 17.31 -15.85
C ASN A 158 -18.70 18.42 -14.91
N ASP A 159 -19.43 19.52 -14.79
CA ASP A 159 -19.11 20.62 -13.88
C ASP A 159 -19.10 20.14 -12.43
N SER A 160 -20.09 19.35 -12.03
CA SER A 160 -20.13 18.72 -10.70
C SER A 160 -18.91 17.83 -10.44
N LYS A 161 -18.48 17.03 -11.42
CA LYS A 161 -17.25 16.23 -11.30
C LYS A 161 -16.02 17.13 -11.15
N MET A 162 -15.92 18.20 -11.92
CA MET A 162 -14.80 19.14 -11.86
C MET A 162 -14.71 19.84 -10.50
N ILE A 163 -15.85 20.28 -9.95
CA ILE A 163 -15.91 20.87 -8.60
C ILE A 163 -15.47 19.85 -7.54
N TRP A 164 -15.92 18.60 -7.66
CA TRP A 164 -15.50 17.54 -6.74
C TRP A 164 -14.00 17.24 -6.84
N ILE A 165 -13.46 17.11 -8.05
CA ILE A 165 -12.03 16.89 -8.30
C ILE A 165 -11.18 18.06 -7.76
N TYR A 166 -11.61 19.29 -7.99
CA TYR A 166 -10.95 20.48 -7.47
C TYR A 166 -10.95 20.49 -5.92
N SER A 167 -12.08 20.12 -5.31
CA SER A 167 -12.21 19.99 -3.85
C SER A 167 -11.32 18.88 -3.27
N LEU A 168 -11.18 17.76 -3.98
CA LEU A 168 -10.21 16.71 -3.64
C LEU A 168 -8.78 17.24 -3.70
N ALA A 169 -8.41 17.93 -4.78
CA ALA A 169 -7.07 18.46 -4.98
C ALA A 169 -6.66 19.47 -3.91
N LEU A 170 -7.60 20.35 -3.49
CA LEU A 170 -7.41 21.28 -2.37
C LEU A 170 -7.03 20.59 -1.06
N SER A 171 -7.46 19.34 -0.88
CA SER A 171 -7.27 18.57 0.35
C SER A 171 -6.02 17.68 0.33
N ILE A 172 -5.27 17.65 -0.78
CA ILE A 172 -4.04 16.86 -0.94
C ILE A 172 -2.82 17.78 -0.83
N PRO A 173 -2.00 17.68 0.25
CA PRO A 173 -0.89 18.61 0.49
C PRO A 173 0.14 18.65 -0.65
N SER A 174 0.43 17.50 -1.26
CA SER A 174 1.39 17.40 -2.37
C SER A 174 0.94 18.12 -3.64
N LEU A 175 -0.35 18.48 -3.75
CA LEU A 175 -0.90 19.23 -4.89
C LEU A 175 -1.02 20.74 -4.62
N ALA A 176 -0.59 21.24 -3.46
CA ALA A 176 -0.78 22.64 -3.06
C ALA A 176 -0.23 23.65 -4.08
N THR A 177 0.91 23.36 -4.72
CA THR A 177 1.48 24.23 -5.77
C THR A 177 0.58 24.29 -7.00
N VAL A 178 0.10 23.14 -7.48
CA VAL A 178 -0.78 23.05 -8.66
C VAL A 178 -2.10 23.77 -8.41
N VAL A 179 -2.65 23.56 -7.22
CA VAL A 179 -3.87 24.24 -6.75
C VAL A 179 -3.69 25.76 -6.73
N LYS A 180 -2.52 26.24 -6.28
CA LYS A 180 -2.22 27.68 -6.26
C LYS A 180 -2.21 28.26 -7.68
N ASP A 181 -1.67 27.55 -8.65
CA ASP A 181 -1.67 28.00 -10.05
C ASP A 181 -3.10 28.14 -10.59
N TRP A 182 -4.00 27.22 -10.24
CA TRP A 182 -5.42 27.31 -10.61
C TRP A 182 -6.15 28.51 -10.02
N GLN A 183 -5.71 29.04 -8.89
CA GLN A 183 -6.31 30.20 -8.22
C GLN A 183 -5.84 31.55 -8.78
N THR A 184 -4.81 31.54 -9.64
CA THR A 184 -4.21 32.77 -10.21
C THR A 184 -4.74 33.14 -11.59
N VAL A 185 -5.70 32.37 -12.11
CA VAL A 185 -6.43 32.64 -13.36
C VAL A 185 -7.68 33.44 -13.06
#